data_AF-A0A936BDP2-F1
#
_entry.id   AF-A0A936BDP2-F1
#
_cell.length_a   1.000
_cell.length_b   1.000
_cell.length_c   1.000
_cell.angle_alpha   90.00
_cell.angle_beta   90.00
_cell.angle_gamma   90.00
#
_symmetry.space_group_name_H-M   'P 1'
#
loop_
_entity.id
_entity.type
_entity.pdbx_description
1 polymer ?
#
loop_
_entity_poly.entity_id
_entity_poly.type
_entity_poly.pdbx_seq_one_letter_code
_entity_poly.pdbx_strand_id
1 'polypeptide(L)'
;MITRDRARELAMAKIRATWSVPGDEPAIADADTSEEIFGWVFFYNSRRFLETGEFSCRLAGNGPVIVDTLSGEVTMLGTAGGIEAQIADYAKKKRANQTLQGTPAKAPPSSTESGGRRS
;
A
#
# COMPACT_ATOMS: atom_id res chain seq x y z
N MET A 1 -10.29 6.78 6.91
CA MET A 1 -9.21 5.99 7.51
C MET A 1 -9.78 4.64 7.90
N ILE A 2 -9.20 3.54 7.43
CA ILE A 2 -9.66 2.19 7.76
C ILE A 2 -8.95 1.69 9.03
N THR A 3 -9.50 0.67 9.68
CA THR A 3 -8.90 0.04 10.87
C THR A 3 -7.86 -1.01 10.47
N ARG A 4 -6.96 -1.36 11.42
CA ARG A 4 -5.99 -2.45 11.25
C ARG A 4 -6.67 -3.78 10.91
N ASP A 5 -7.78 -4.10 11.56
CA ASP A 5 -8.53 -5.33 11.29
C ASP A 5 -9.06 -5.34 9.86
N ARG A 6 -9.62 -4.22 9.39
CA ARG A 6 -10.09 -4.11 8.01
C ARG A 6 -8.94 -4.18 7.01
N ALA A 7 -7.80 -3.56 7.32
CA ALA A 7 -6.60 -3.64 6.48
C ALA A 7 -6.09 -5.07 6.39
N ARG A 8 -6.10 -5.81 7.51
CA ARG A 8 -5.73 -7.23 7.56
C ARG A 8 -6.66 -8.09 6.71
N GLU A 9 -7.97 -7.86 6.77
CA GLU A 9 -8.94 -8.57 5.93
C GLU A 9 -8.65 -8.36 4.43
N LEU A 10 -8.41 -7.10 4.04
CA LEU A 10 -8.10 -6.73 2.65
C LEU A 10 -6.78 -7.37 2.18
N ALA A 11 -5.75 -7.34 3.02
CA ALA A 11 -4.48 -8.01 2.73
C ALA A 11 -4.65 -9.52 2.57
N MET A 12 -5.34 -10.17 3.52
CA MET A 12 -5.57 -11.61 3.48
C MET A 12 -6.38 -12.04 2.25
N ALA A 13 -7.41 -11.27 1.89
CA ALA A 13 -8.19 -11.52 0.69
C ALA A 13 -7.32 -11.44 -0.58
N LYS A 14 -6.44 -10.43 -0.67
CA LYS A 14 -5.51 -10.28 -1.79
C LYS A 14 -4.49 -11.42 -1.87
N ILE A 15 -3.95 -11.84 -0.72
CA ILE A 15 -3.00 -12.95 -0.64
C ILE A 15 -3.66 -14.24 -1.12
N ARG A 16 -4.84 -14.59 -0.60
CA ARG A 16 -5.56 -15.82 -0.99
C ARG A 16 -5.99 -15.83 -2.46
N ALA A 17 -6.26 -14.66 -3.04
CA ALA A 17 -6.55 -14.54 -4.47
C ALA A 17 -5.31 -14.74 -5.36
N THR A 18 -4.10 -14.58 -4.81
CA THR A 18 -2.86 -14.59 -5.58
C THR A 18 -2.02 -15.85 -5.33
N TRP A 19 -2.06 -16.37 -4.10
CA TRP A 19 -1.27 -17.50 -3.65
C TRP A 19 -2.18 -18.66 -3.25
N SER A 20 -1.95 -19.80 -3.89
CA SER A 20 -2.50 -21.09 -3.48
C SER A 20 -1.36 -21.96 -2.95
N VAL A 21 -1.58 -22.59 -1.79
CA VAL A 21 -0.60 -23.46 -1.14
C VAL A 21 -1.18 -24.87 -1.07
N PRO A 22 -0.70 -25.84 -1.88
CA PRO A 22 -1.24 -27.19 -1.85
C PRO A 22 -1.08 -27.84 -0.48
N GLY A 23 -2.19 -28.24 0.14
CA GLY A 23 -2.19 -28.91 1.44
C GLY A 23 -1.90 -28.00 2.65
N ASP A 24 -1.92 -26.68 2.45
CA ASP A 24 -1.75 -25.67 3.50
C ASP A 24 -2.55 -24.40 3.14
N GLU A 25 -2.38 -23.32 3.88
CA GLU A 25 -2.96 -22.01 3.54
C GLU A 25 -1.98 -20.87 3.81
N PRO A 26 -2.10 -19.75 3.07
CA PRO A 26 -1.32 -18.58 3.41
C PRO A 26 -1.82 -17.94 4.70
N ALA A 27 -0.88 -17.47 5.51
CA ALA A 27 -1.12 -16.77 6.77
C ALA A 27 -0.24 -15.52 6.88
N ILE A 28 -0.77 -14.46 7.48
CA ILE A 28 -0.04 -13.22 7.75
C ILE A 28 0.89 -13.46 8.94
N ALA A 29 2.15 -13.05 8.80
CA ALA A 29 3.12 -13.01 9.89
C ALA A 29 2.88 -11.74 10.72
N ASP A 30 2.04 -11.85 11.75
CA ASP A 30 1.67 -10.72 12.61
C ASP A 30 2.89 -10.04 13.27
N ALA A 31 3.89 -10.83 13.66
CA ALA A 31 5.11 -10.34 14.29
C ALA A 31 5.97 -9.46 13.37
N ASP A 32 5.87 -9.68 12.06
CA ASP A 32 6.65 -8.95 11.05
C ASP A 32 5.87 -7.79 10.43
N THR A 33 4.60 -7.59 10.80
CA THR A 33 3.75 -6.54 10.24
C THR A 33 4.25 -5.16 10.67
N SER A 34 4.52 -4.28 9.71
CA SER A 34 4.92 -2.88 9.98
C SER A 34 3.73 -1.93 9.86
N GLU A 35 3.64 -0.98 10.79
CA GLU A 35 2.73 0.17 10.70
C GLU A 35 3.49 1.38 10.17
N GLU A 36 2.97 1.96 9.09
CA GLU A 36 3.58 3.06 8.37
C GLU A 36 2.64 4.26 8.34
N ILE A 37 3.19 5.45 8.10
CA ILE A 37 2.37 6.68 8.02
C ILE A 37 1.32 6.64 6.90
N PHE A 38 1.50 5.79 5.89
CA PHE A 38 0.56 5.61 4.78
C PHE A 38 -0.42 4.44 5.03
N GLY A 39 -0.19 3.60 6.04
CA GLY A 39 -1.01 2.43 6.36
C GLY A 39 -0.20 1.25 6.91
N TRP A 40 -0.37 0.06 6.32
CA TRP A 40 0.21 -1.18 6.87
C TRP A 40 0.98 -1.96 5.82
N VAL A 41 2.04 -2.63 6.25
CA VAL A 41 2.82 -3.59 5.47
C VAL A 41 2.69 -4.97 6.10
N PHE A 42 1.95 -5.87 5.45
CA PHE A 42 1.73 -7.23 5.90
C PHE A 42 2.66 -8.21 5.20
N PHE A 43 3.49 -8.87 6.00
CA PHE A 43 4.26 -10.03 5.55
C PHE A 43 3.43 -11.29 5.72
N TYR A 44 3.67 -12.28 4.87
CA TYR A 44 2.95 -13.55 4.92
C TYR A 44 3.84 -14.69 4.48
N ASN A 45 3.43 -15.88 4.88
CA ASN A 45 4.00 -17.13 4.40
C ASN A 45 2.91 -18.23 4.44
N SER A 46 3.28 -19.48 4.21
CA SER A 46 2.39 -20.59 4.53
C SER A 46 2.22 -20.71 6.04
N ARG A 47 1.03 -21.11 6.50
CA ARG A 47 0.76 -21.29 7.93
C ARG A 47 1.73 -22.28 8.54
N ARG A 48 1.97 -23.41 7.88
CA ARG A 48 2.88 -24.44 8.38
C ARG A 48 4.30 -23.89 8.56
N PHE A 49 4.82 -23.10 7.62
CA PHE A 49 6.15 -22.49 7.78
C PHE A 49 6.20 -21.55 8.99
N LEU A 50 5.16 -20.73 9.20
CA LEU A 50 5.11 -19.81 10.34
C LEU A 50 5.04 -20.54 11.69
N GLU A 51 4.37 -21.69 11.74
CA GLU A 51 4.21 -22.47 12.98
C GLU A 51 5.40 -23.37 13.28
N THR A 52 5.99 -24.01 12.27
CA THR A 52 7.01 -25.06 12.45
C THR A 52 8.43 -24.62 12.08
N GLY A 53 8.58 -23.55 11.30
CA GLY A 53 9.85 -23.15 10.69
C GLY A 53 10.35 -24.11 9.59
N GLU A 54 9.52 -25.05 9.14
CA GLU A 54 9.92 -26.04 8.13
C GLU A 54 10.12 -25.39 6.76
N PHE A 55 11.38 -25.20 6.36
CA PHE A 55 11.76 -24.50 5.12
C PHE A 55 11.11 -25.05 3.84
N SER A 56 10.81 -26.35 3.79
CA SER A 56 10.12 -27.01 2.66
C SER A 56 8.72 -26.44 2.41
N CYS A 57 8.08 -25.90 3.45
CA CYS A 57 6.73 -25.36 3.41
C CYS A 57 6.72 -23.87 3.06
N ARG A 58 7.89 -23.22 2.96
CA ARG A 58 7.99 -21.78 2.74
C ARG A 58 7.48 -21.39 1.35
N LEU A 59 6.70 -20.32 1.29
CA LEU A 59 6.39 -19.64 0.04
C LEU A 59 7.64 -18.97 -0.54
N ALA A 60 8.00 -19.33 -1.77
CA ALA A 60 9.12 -18.76 -2.49
C ALA A 60 8.64 -17.69 -3.49
N GLY A 61 9.35 -16.57 -3.57
CA GLY A 61 9.04 -15.50 -4.53
C GLY A 61 7.88 -14.59 -4.12
N ASN A 62 7.38 -14.71 -2.89
CA ASN A 62 6.36 -13.81 -2.36
C ASN A 62 6.99 -12.52 -1.81
N GLY A 63 6.29 -11.40 -1.96
CA GLY A 63 6.63 -10.12 -1.35
C GLY A 63 5.47 -9.61 -0.50
N PRO A 64 5.73 -8.68 0.45
CA PRO A 64 4.71 -8.19 1.37
C PRO A 64 3.57 -7.45 0.66
N VAL A 65 2.47 -7.27 1.38
CA VAL A 65 1.28 -6.54 0.91
C VAL A 65 1.17 -5.22 1.65
N ILE A 66 1.08 -4.13 0.90
CA ILE A 66 0.80 -2.79 1.43
C ILE A 66 -0.71 -2.53 1.37
N VAL A 67 -1.26 -1.97 2.45
CA VAL A 67 -2.64 -1.46 2.49
C VAL A 67 -2.64 0.01 2.89
N ASP A 68 -3.18 0.87 2.02
CA ASP A 68 -3.33 2.30 2.26
C ASP A 68 -4.44 2.57 3.29
N THR A 69 -4.14 3.33 4.33
CA THR A 69 -5.10 3.59 5.42
C THR A 69 -6.24 4.53 5.02
N LEU A 70 -6.03 5.41 4.03
CA LEU A 70 -7.03 6.38 3.62
C LEU A 70 -8.01 5.78 2.60
N SER A 71 -7.50 5.07 1.60
CA SER A 71 -8.30 4.51 0.50
C SER A 71 -8.65 3.03 0.66
N GLY A 72 -7.90 2.27 1.46
CA GLY A 72 -8.00 0.82 1.49
C GLY A 72 -7.43 0.13 0.25
N GLU A 73 -6.67 0.86 -0.58
CA GLU A 73 -5.99 0.30 -1.75
C GLU A 73 -4.93 -0.72 -1.32
N VAL A 74 -4.91 -1.86 -2.00
CA VAL A 74 -4.01 -2.98 -1.70
C VAL A 74 -2.97 -3.13 -2.82
N THR A 75 -1.69 -3.06 -2.47
CA THR A 75 -0.57 -3.22 -3.41
C THR A 75 0.33 -4.37 -2.98
N MET A 76 0.57 -5.35 -3.86
CA MET A 76 1.56 -6.40 -3.60
C MET A 76 2.94 -5.96 -4.08
N LEU A 77 3.93 -6.13 -3.22
CA LEU A 77 5.33 -5.95 -3.60
C LEU A 77 5.91 -7.23 -4.20
N GLY A 78 6.90 -7.07 -5.06
CA GLY A 78 7.64 -8.19 -5.64
C GLY A 78 8.92 -8.49 -4.87
N THR A 79 9.61 -9.55 -5.27
CA THR A 79 10.94 -9.93 -4.73
C THR A 79 12.11 -9.44 -5.58
N ALA A 80 11.83 -8.80 -6.72
CA ALA A 80 12.84 -8.34 -7.69
C ALA A 80 13.65 -7.09 -7.23
N GLY A 81 13.50 -6.65 -5.97
CA GLY A 81 14.22 -5.52 -5.40
C GLY A 81 14.18 -5.53 -3.87
N GLY A 82 15.05 -4.75 -3.22
CA GLY A 82 15.07 -4.63 -1.76
C GLY A 82 13.72 -4.15 -1.24
N ILE A 83 13.13 -4.89 -0.30
CA ILE A 83 11.78 -4.63 0.23
C ILE A 83 11.68 -3.20 0.78
N GLU A 84 12.67 -2.77 1.57
CA GLU A 84 12.76 -1.41 2.12
C GLU A 84 12.73 -0.33 1.04
N ALA A 85 13.44 -0.53 -0.07
CA ALA A 85 13.44 0.44 -1.17
C ALA A 85 12.06 0.53 -1.83
N GLN A 86 11.38 -0.60 -2.01
CA GLN A 86 10.02 -0.64 -2.57
C GLN A 86 9.00 0.05 -1.65
N ILE A 87 9.09 -0.17 -0.33
CA ILE A 87 8.25 0.51 0.67
C ILE A 87 8.51 2.02 0.63
N ALA A 88 9.78 2.44 0.62
CA ALA A 88 10.15 3.85 0.56
C ALA A 88 9.64 4.53 -0.73
N ASP A 89 9.73 3.84 -1.87
CA ASP A 89 9.22 4.38 -3.14
C ASP A 89 7.70 4.45 -3.19
N TYR A 90 7.00 3.49 -2.58
CA TYR A 90 5.55 3.58 -2.37
C TYR A 90 5.19 4.80 -1.53
N ALA A 91 5.90 5.01 -0.40
CA ALA A 91 5.69 6.15 0.48
C ALA A 91 5.91 7.49 -0.23
N LYS A 92 6.97 7.61 -1.05
CA LYS A 92 7.24 8.81 -1.86
C LYS A 92 6.12 9.08 -2.87
N LYS A 93 5.65 8.05 -3.59
CA LYS A 93 4.55 8.18 -4.57
C LYS A 93 3.26 8.63 -3.90
N LYS A 94 2.92 8.07 -2.73
CA LYS A 94 1.74 8.48 -1.97
C LYS A 94 1.83 9.92 -1.48
N ARG A 95 2.99 10.35 -0.96
CA ARG A 95 3.22 11.75 -0.59
C ARG A 95 3.05 12.69 -1.79
N ALA A 96 3.64 12.36 -2.95
CA ALA A 96 3.52 13.18 -4.15
C ALA A 96 2.05 13.29 -4.64
N ASN A 97 1.30 12.19 -4.63
CA ASN A 97 -0.11 12.19 -5.02
C ASN A 97 -1.01 12.96 -4.05
N GLN A 98 -0.68 12.99 -2.75
CA GLN A 98 -1.40 13.80 -1.77
C GLN A 98 -1.11 15.30 -1.94
N THR A 99 0.13 15.69 -2.27
CA THR A 99 0.48 17.09 -2.56
C THR A 99 -0.21 17.62 -3.82
N LEU A 100 -0.37 16.77 -4.86
CA LEU A 100 -1.05 17.16 -6.10
C LEU A 100 -2.57 17.32 -5.94
N GLN A 101 -3.19 16.59 -5.01
CA GLN A 101 -4.64 16.70 -4.73
C GLN A 101 -5.00 17.82 -3.73
N GLY A 102 -4.00 18.56 -3.22
CA GLY A 102 -4.17 19.62 -2.22
C GLY A 102 -4.00 21.06 -2.73
N THR A 103 -3.80 21.30 -4.03
CA THR A 103 -3.68 22.67 -4.55
C THR A 103 -5.02 23.10 -5.15
N PRO A 104 -5.72 24.14 -4.62
CA PRO A 104 -6.80 24.74 -5.37
C PRO A 104 -6.19 25.38 -6.62
N ALA A 105 -6.72 25.02 -7.79
CA ALA A 105 -6.41 25.71 -9.03
C ALA A 105 -6.65 27.21 -8.81
N LYS A 106 -5.57 27.98 -8.71
CA LYS A 106 -5.64 29.44 -8.69
C LYS A 106 -6.28 29.86 -10.01
N ALA A 107 -7.55 30.25 -9.95
CA ALA A 107 -8.27 30.79 -11.09
C ALA A 107 -7.43 31.92 -11.72
N PRO A 108 -7.36 32.02 -13.06
CA PRO A 108 -6.74 33.16 -13.69
C PRO A 108 -7.48 34.43 -13.23
N PRO A 109 -6.79 35.55 -12.96
CA PRO A 109 -7.47 36.78 -12.58
C PRO A 109 -8.44 37.17 -13.70
N SER A 110 -9.72 37.21 -13.33
CA SER A 110 -10.80 37.79 -14.11
C SER A 110 -10.51 39.27 -14.31
N SER A 111 -10.02 39.64 -15.49
CA SER A 111 -9.92 41.03 -15.90
C SER A 111 -11.32 41.57 -16.21
N THR A 112 -11.95 42.11 -15.17
CA THR A 112 -13.01 43.12 -15.22
C THR A 112 -12.41 44.24 -14.37
N GLU A 113 -12.11 45.45 -14.82
CA GLU A 113 -12.97 46.41 -15.53
C GLU A 113 -12.15 47.68 -15.88
N SER A 114 -12.84 48.65 -16.49
CA SER A 114 -12.49 50.05 -16.78
C SER A 114 -11.86 50.28 -18.17
N GLY A 115 -12.50 50.96 -19.12
CA GLY A 115 -13.49 52.02 -18.99
C GLY A 115 -12.81 53.38 -18.93
N GLY A 116 -12.49 53.91 -20.10
CA GLY A 116 -12.42 55.36 -20.37
C GLY A 116 -11.10 56.09 -20.12
N ARG A 117 -10.54 56.69 -21.18
CA ARG A 117 -10.66 58.13 -21.45
C ARG A 117 -10.00 58.51 -22.79
N ARG A 118 -10.74 59.37 -23.48
CA ARG A 118 -10.40 60.27 -24.59
C ARG A 118 -8.95 60.76 -24.62
N SER A 119 -8.40 60.90 -25.82
CA SER A 119 -7.94 62.18 -26.38
C SER A 119 -8.00 62.09 -27.90
#